data_AF-A0A8C7KAD4-F1
#
_entry.id   AF-A0A8C7KAD4-F1
#
_cell.length_a   1.000
_cell.length_b   1.000
_cell.length_c   1.000
_cell.angle_alpha   90.00
_cell.angle_beta   90.00
_cell.angle_gamma   90.00
#
_symmetry.space_group_name_H-M   'P 1'
#
loop_
_entity.id
_entity.type
_entity.pdbx_description
1 polymer ?
#
loop_
_entity_poly.entity_id
_entity_poly.type
_entity_poly.pdbx_seq_one_letter_code
_entity_poly.pdbx_strand_id
1 'polypeptide(L)'
;SVEGISCCGSVEGISCCGSVKGISCCGSVEGISCCGRRCCCCGSVEGISCCGSVEGISCCGSVEGISCCGSVEGISCCGSVKGISCCGSVEGISCCGSVEGISCCGSVECISCCGSVEGISCCGSVEGISCCGSVEGISCCGSVEGVAVVGQCCCCGLVGGCCCG
;
A
#
# COMPACT_ATOMS: atom_id res chain seq x y z
N SER A 1 -0.65 18.94 -18.52
CA SER A 1 -0.58 18.67 -17.06
C SER A 1 -1.88 19.10 -16.44
N VAL A 2 -2.59 18.20 -15.77
CA VAL A 2 -3.79 18.56 -14.99
C VAL A 2 -3.33 18.93 -13.58
N GLU A 3 -3.74 20.09 -13.08
CA GLU A 3 -3.31 20.58 -11.77
C GLU A 3 -3.92 19.80 -10.61
N GLY A 4 -5.14 19.31 -10.78
CA GLY A 4 -5.73 18.33 -9.90
C GLY A 4 -7.17 17.98 -10.27
N ILE A 5 -7.64 16.85 -9.76
CA ILE A 5 -9.03 16.42 -9.82
C ILE A 5 -9.53 16.36 -8.39
N SER A 6 -10.60 17.10 -8.09
CA SER A 6 -11.25 17.05 -6.79
C SER A 6 -12.70 16.60 -6.95
N CYS A 7 -13.10 15.53 -6.28
CA CYS A 7 -14.46 15.01 -6.35
C CYS A 7 -15.03 14.78 -4.93
N CYS A 8 -16.32 15.06 -4.76
CA CYS A 8 -17.04 14.82 -3.51
C CYS A 8 -18.33 14.06 -3.80
N GLY A 9 -18.66 13.07 -2.97
CA GLY A 9 -19.85 12.21 -3.13
C GLY A 9 -19.51 10.84 -3.72
N SER A 10 -20.49 10.24 -4.40
CA SER A 10 -20.29 8.97 -5.13
C SER A 10 -19.67 9.25 -6.49
N VAL A 11 -18.48 8.71 -6.74
CA VAL A 11 -17.70 8.92 -7.96
C VAL A 11 -17.37 7.58 -8.57
N GLU A 12 -17.76 7.37 -9.82
CA GLU A 12 -17.42 6.18 -10.59
C GLU A 12 -16.43 6.56 -11.70
N GLY A 13 -15.30 5.85 -11.76
CA GLY A 13 -14.35 5.86 -12.86
C GLY A 13 -13.59 7.17 -13.04
N ILE A 14 -12.53 7.38 -12.26
CA ILE A 14 -11.54 8.43 -12.52
C ILE A 14 -10.41 7.84 -13.35
N SER A 15 -10.39 8.10 -14.67
CA SER A 15 -9.28 7.70 -15.54
C SER A 15 -8.47 8.90 -16.00
N CYS A 16 -7.17 8.88 -15.71
CA CYS A 16 -6.25 9.97 -15.97
C CYS A 16 -5.05 9.50 -16.80
N CYS A 17 -5.09 9.77 -18.11
CA CYS A 17 -3.97 9.53 -19.01
C CYS A 17 -3.09 10.79 -19.12
N GLY A 18 -2.04 10.87 -18.30
CA GLY A 18 -1.04 11.95 -18.35
C GLY A 18 -0.55 12.41 -16.98
N SER A 19 0.35 13.40 -16.95
CA SER A 19 0.87 13.95 -15.68
C SER A 19 -0.21 14.77 -14.96
N VAL A 20 -0.91 14.09 -14.05
CA VAL A 20 -1.82 14.71 -13.06
C VAL A 20 -1.01 14.95 -11.79
N LYS A 21 -1.01 16.19 -11.29
CA LYS A 21 -0.30 16.50 -10.04
C LYS A 21 -0.96 15.85 -8.83
N GLY A 22 -2.29 15.78 -8.79
CA GLY A 22 -3.02 15.18 -7.68
C GLY A 22 -4.47 14.80 -8.00
N ILE A 23 -4.94 13.71 -7.42
CA ILE A 23 -6.37 13.35 -7.34
C ILE A 23 -6.77 13.43 -5.87
N SER A 24 -7.88 14.10 -5.57
CA SER A 24 -8.44 14.23 -4.23
C SER A 24 -9.91 13.84 -4.25
N CYS A 25 -10.32 12.82 -3.51
CA CYS A 25 -11.70 12.37 -3.51
C CYS A 25 -12.24 12.18 -2.09
N CYS A 26 -13.47 12.61 -1.85
CA CYS A 26 -14.17 12.44 -0.58
C CYS A 26 -15.53 11.76 -0.81
N GLY A 27 -15.73 10.55 -0.30
CA GLY A 27 -16.99 9.81 -0.43
C GLY A 27 -16.76 8.37 -0.86
N SER A 28 -17.69 7.82 -1.64
CA SER A 28 -17.57 6.49 -2.24
C SER A 28 -16.96 6.63 -3.63
N VAL A 29 -15.79 6.05 -3.86
CA VAL A 29 -15.07 6.13 -5.13
C VAL A 29 -14.85 4.73 -5.67
N GLU A 30 -15.32 4.48 -6.87
CA GLU A 30 -15.10 3.23 -7.58
C GLU A 30 -14.18 3.49 -8.78
N GLY A 31 -13.02 2.85 -8.81
CA GLY A 31 -12.08 2.85 -9.91
C GLY A 31 -11.34 4.17 -10.12
N ILE A 32 -10.14 4.28 -9.56
CA ILE A 32 -9.17 5.32 -9.88
C ILE A 32 -8.05 4.69 -10.71
N SER A 33 -7.85 5.17 -11.94
CA SER A 33 -6.70 4.82 -12.76
C SER A 33 -5.90 6.08 -13.08
N CYS A 34 -4.65 6.17 -12.63
CA CYS A 34 -3.84 7.35 -12.87
C CYS A 34 -2.36 7.05 -13.15
N CYS A 35 -1.77 7.87 -14.02
CA CYS A 35 -0.31 8.01 -14.14
C CYS A 35 0.18 9.27 -13.40
N GLY A 36 -0.54 9.65 -12.35
CA GLY A 36 -0.34 10.90 -11.61
C GLY A 36 0.65 10.75 -10.47
N ARG A 37 1.16 11.89 -9.98
CA ARG A 37 2.13 11.91 -8.86
C ARG A 37 1.48 11.62 -7.52
N ARG A 38 0.25 12.09 -7.27
CA ARG A 38 -0.40 11.97 -5.96
C ARG A 38 -1.87 11.56 -6.04
N CYS A 39 -2.31 10.70 -5.14
CA CYS A 39 -3.71 10.31 -4.97
C CYS A 39 -4.08 10.40 -3.48
N CYS A 40 -5.12 11.15 -3.14
CA CYS A 40 -5.63 11.33 -1.79
C CYS A 40 -7.13 10.99 -1.77
N CYS A 41 -7.55 10.00 -1.00
CA CYS A 41 -8.95 9.60 -0.94
C CYS A 41 -9.42 9.46 0.51
N CYS A 42 -10.64 9.93 0.79
CA CYS A 42 -11.30 9.82 2.08
C CYS A 42 -12.67 9.18 1.89
N GLY A 43 -12.95 8.07 2.57
CA GLY A 43 -14.21 7.32 2.48
C GLY A 43 -13.99 5.89 2.01
N SER A 44 -14.92 5.38 1.20
CA SER A 44 -14.85 4.03 0.64
C SER A 44 -14.25 4.10 -0.75
N VAL A 45 -13.13 3.42 -0.98
CA VAL A 45 -12.44 3.39 -2.28
C VAL A 45 -12.34 1.96 -2.76
N GLU A 46 -12.87 1.68 -3.93
CA GLU A 46 -12.74 0.39 -4.61
C GLU A 46 -11.83 0.57 -5.83
N GLY A 47 -10.62 0.04 -5.77
CA GLY A 47 -9.68 -0.02 -6.87
C GLY A 47 -8.93 1.29 -7.13
N ILE A 48 -7.66 1.33 -6.72
CA ILE A 48 -6.68 2.33 -7.17
C ILE A 48 -5.66 1.60 -8.05
N SER A 49 -5.46 2.07 -9.27
CA SER A 49 -4.49 1.55 -10.23
C SER A 49 -3.57 2.65 -10.72
N CYS A 50 -2.29 2.56 -10.36
CA CYS A 50 -1.29 3.55 -10.72
C CYS A 50 -0.17 2.95 -11.58
N CYS A 51 0.27 3.69 -12.60
CA CYS A 51 1.38 3.29 -13.46
C CYS A 51 2.43 4.41 -13.57
N GLY A 52 3.71 4.04 -13.55
CA GLY A 52 4.84 4.98 -13.67
C GLY A 52 5.37 5.44 -12.32
N SER A 53 5.76 6.72 -12.23
CA SER A 53 6.30 7.31 -11.01
C SER A 53 5.21 7.99 -10.19
N VAL A 54 4.95 7.45 -9.00
CA VAL A 54 3.94 7.93 -8.03
C VAL A 54 4.68 8.43 -6.79
N GLU A 55 4.53 9.71 -6.47
CA GLU A 55 5.10 10.31 -5.26
C GLU A 55 4.29 9.92 -4.00
N GLY A 56 2.98 9.70 -4.11
CA GLY A 56 2.21 9.35 -2.92
C GLY A 56 0.77 8.91 -3.15
N ILE A 57 0.36 7.84 -2.45
CA ILE A 57 -1.03 7.42 -2.31
C ILE A 57 -1.41 7.56 -0.84
N SER A 58 -2.48 8.28 -0.55
CA SER A 58 -3.00 8.50 0.79
C SER A 58 -4.48 8.15 0.82
N CYS A 59 -4.89 7.22 1.67
CA CYS A 59 -6.29 6.81 1.79
C CYS A 59 -6.73 6.75 3.24
N CYS A 60 -7.90 7.30 3.53
CA CYS A 60 -8.53 7.27 4.85
C CYS A 60 -9.92 6.64 4.73
N GLY A 61 -10.16 5.50 5.38
CA GLY A 61 -11.44 4.77 5.34
C GLY A 61 -11.28 3.32 4.91
N SER A 62 -12.23 2.80 4.14
CA SER A 62 -12.21 1.44 3.61
C SER A 62 -11.64 1.46 2.19
N VAL A 63 -10.54 0.76 1.95
CA VAL A 63 -9.92 0.63 0.63
C VAL A 63 -9.92 -0.83 0.21
N GLU A 64 -10.46 -1.10 -0.97
CA GLU A 64 -10.41 -2.42 -1.60
C GLU A 64 -9.55 -2.34 -2.85
N GLY A 65 -8.32 -2.83 -2.77
CA GLY A 65 -7.38 -2.94 -3.89
C GLY A 65 -6.61 -1.65 -4.18
N ILE A 66 -5.31 -1.67 -3.92
CA ILE A 66 -4.33 -0.74 -4.47
C ILE A 66 -3.38 -1.53 -5.36
N SER A 67 -3.19 -1.12 -6.60
CA SER A 67 -2.30 -1.75 -7.56
C SER A 67 -1.38 -0.71 -8.18
N CYS A 68 -0.07 -0.86 -7.99
CA CYS A 68 0.94 0.07 -8.49
C CYS A 68 1.99 -0.65 -9.34
N CYS A 69 2.27 -0.12 -10.53
CA CYS A 69 3.30 -0.62 -11.43
C CYS A 69 4.31 0.51 -11.72
N GLY A 70 5.52 0.41 -11.19
CA GLY A 70 6.58 1.41 -11.37
C GLY A 70 7.27 1.80 -10.06
N SER A 71 7.66 3.07 -9.95
CA SER A 71 8.34 3.61 -8.76
C SER A 71 7.32 4.34 -7.88
N VAL A 72 7.17 3.91 -6.62
CA VAL A 72 6.27 4.51 -5.64
C VAL A 72 7.07 5.00 -4.44
N GLU A 73 7.04 6.31 -4.17
CA GLU A 73 7.72 6.85 -2.99
C GLU A 73 6.93 6.55 -1.70
N GLY A 74 5.58 6.60 -1.74
CA GLY A 74 4.80 6.35 -0.53
C GLY A 74 3.38 5.85 -0.74
N ILE A 75 2.98 4.86 0.06
CA ILE A 75 1.58 4.45 0.24
C ILE A 75 1.25 4.60 1.72
N SER A 76 0.22 5.38 2.03
CA SER A 76 -0.26 5.64 3.39
C SER A 76 -1.75 5.34 3.47
N CYS A 77 -2.15 4.38 4.28
CA CYS A 77 -3.55 4.02 4.45
C CYS A 77 -3.96 4.00 5.92
N CYS A 78 -5.10 4.63 6.23
CA CYS A 78 -5.68 4.66 7.56
C CYS A 78 -7.10 4.07 7.50
N GLY A 79 -7.35 2.94 8.15
CA GLY A 79 -8.64 2.25 8.17
C GLY A 79 -8.51 0.78 7.75
N SER A 80 -9.49 0.30 7.00
CA SER A 80 -9.50 -1.08 6.51
C SER A 80 -8.98 -1.14 5.09
N VAL A 81 -7.94 -1.92 4.84
CA VAL A 81 -7.35 -2.11 3.51
C VAL A 81 -7.42 -3.59 3.14
N LYS A 82 -7.98 -3.88 1.98
CA LYS A 82 -7.97 -5.22 1.38
C LYS A 82 -7.12 -5.18 0.12
N GLY A 83 -5.91 -5.72 0.20
CA GLY A 83 -5.01 -5.88 -0.92
C GLY A 83 -4.25 -4.62 -1.28
N ILE A 84 -2.93 -4.66 -1.07
CA ILE A 84 -1.96 -3.76 -1.71
C ILE A 84 -1.07 -4.61 -2.59
N SER A 85 -0.98 -4.28 -3.88
CA SER A 85 -0.10 -4.94 -4.83
C SER A 85 0.83 -3.92 -5.49
N CYS A 86 2.14 -4.12 -5.36
CA CYS A 86 3.13 -3.23 -5.96
C CYS A 86 4.15 -4.04 -6.77
N CYS A 87 4.43 -3.58 -7.99
CA CYS A 87 5.43 -4.14 -8.89
C CYS A 87 6.43 -3.04 -9.26
N GLY A 88 7.67 -3.12 -8.78
CA GLY A 88 8.74 -2.15 -9.01
C GLY A 88 9.46 -1.74 -7.73
N SER A 89 9.86 -0.47 -7.63
CA SER A 89 10.55 0.09 -6.47
C SER A 89 9.55 0.82 -5.57
N VAL A 90 9.49 0.47 -4.30
CA VAL A 90 8.63 1.11 -3.29
C VAL A 90 9.48 1.60 -2.13
N GLU A 91 9.51 2.90 -1.86
CA GLU A 91 10.27 3.42 -0.71
C GLU A 91 9.49 3.16 0.59
N GLY A 92 8.18 3.42 0.63
CA GLY A 92 7.41 3.23 1.87
C GLY A 92 5.98 2.73 1.69
N ILE A 93 5.59 1.73 2.49
CA ILE A 93 4.19 1.37 2.74
C ILE A 93 3.90 1.56 4.22
N SER A 94 2.93 2.39 4.55
CA SER A 94 2.48 2.67 5.92
C SER A 94 0.99 2.44 6.05
N CYS A 95 0.58 1.50 6.88
CA CYS A 95 -0.83 1.17 7.09
C CYS A 95 -1.21 1.22 8.58
N CYS A 96 -2.32 1.86 8.90
CA CYS A 96 -2.88 1.94 10.25
C CYS A 96 -4.31 1.40 10.24
N GLY A 97 -4.57 0.28 10.90
CA GLY A 97 -5.87 -0.38 10.98
C GLY A 97 -5.81 -1.85 10.59
N SER A 98 -6.83 -2.34 9.88
CA SER A 98 -6.90 -3.74 9.43
C SER A 98 -6.41 -3.85 7.99
N VAL A 99 -5.35 -4.63 7.75
CA VAL A 99 -4.80 -4.88 6.42
C VAL A 99 -4.93 -6.37 6.09
N GLU A 100 -5.59 -6.66 4.98
CA GLU A 100 -5.70 -8.01 4.44
C GLU A 100 -4.88 -8.06 3.13
N GLY A 101 -3.65 -8.54 3.21
CA GLY A 101 -2.75 -8.77 2.09
C GLY A 101 -1.94 -7.55 1.65
N ILE A 102 -0.62 -7.65 1.79
CA ILE A 102 0.36 -6.80 1.09
C ILE A 102 1.21 -7.72 0.22
N SER A 103 1.30 -7.43 -1.08
CA SER A 103 2.11 -8.16 -2.04
C SER A 103 3.03 -7.21 -2.79
N CYS A 104 4.34 -7.35 -2.64
CA CYS A 104 5.32 -6.52 -3.33
C CYS A 104 6.28 -7.37 -4.17
N CYS A 105 6.53 -6.96 -5.41
CA CYS A 105 7.49 -7.58 -6.32
C CYS A 105 8.51 -6.53 -6.76
N GLY A 106 9.76 -6.66 -6.32
CA GLY A 106 10.85 -5.72 -6.63
C GLY A 106 11.61 -5.29 -5.37
N SER A 107 11.95 -4.01 -5.30
CA SER A 107 12.70 -3.44 -4.17
C SER A 107 11.76 -2.66 -3.27
N VAL A 108 11.75 -2.98 -1.97
CA VAL A 108 10.95 -2.29 -0.95
C VAL A 108 11.89 -1.81 0.15
N GLU A 109 11.95 -0.52 0.43
CA GLU A 109 12.77 -0.04 1.56
C GLU A 109 12.05 -0.34 2.88
N CYS A 110 10.79 0.11 3.05
CA CYS A 110 10.09 -0.06 4.33
C CYS A 110 8.61 -0.44 4.19
N ILE A 111 8.19 -1.43 4.99
CA ILE A 111 6.78 -1.73 5.26
C ILE A 111 6.53 -1.51 6.75
N SER A 112 5.63 -0.59 7.09
CA SER A 112 5.21 -0.27 8.45
C SER A 112 3.72 -0.48 8.59
N CYS A 113 3.30 -1.34 9.51
CA CYS A 113 1.88 -1.62 9.75
C CYS A 113 1.55 -1.53 11.23
N CYS A 114 0.45 -0.87 11.57
CA CYS A 114 -0.08 -0.74 12.93
C CYS A 114 -1.52 -1.25 12.96
N GLY A 115 -1.79 -2.35 13.65
CA GLY A 115 -3.10 -2.96 13.77
C GLY A 115 -3.09 -4.45 13.44
N SER A 116 -4.14 -4.94 12.77
CA SER A 116 -4.25 -6.34 12.35
C SER A 116 -3.79 -6.49 10.90
N VAL A 117 -2.79 -7.34 10.67
CA VAL A 117 -2.26 -7.63 9.32
C VAL A 117 -2.41 -9.11 9.04
N GLU A 118 -3.10 -9.43 7.96
CA GLU A 118 -3.21 -10.79 7.44
C GLU A 118 -2.45 -10.86 6.12
N GLY A 119 -1.24 -11.42 6.15
CA GLY A 119 -0.43 -11.69 4.98
C GLY A 119 0.41 -10.51 4.50
N ILE A 120 1.73 -10.65 4.62
CA ILE A 120 2.70 -9.86 3.85
C ILE A 120 3.49 -10.83 2.98
N SER A 121 3.49 -10.60 1.66
CA SER A 121 4.28 -11.33 0.69
C SER A 121 5.20 -10.37 -0.06
N CYS A 122 6.50 -10.65 -0.08
CA CYS A 122 7.47 -9.84 -0.81
C CYS A 122 8.39 -10.73 -1.65
N CYS A 123 8.59 -10.38 -2.91
CA CYS A 123 9.50 -11.03 -3.83
C CYS A 123 10.54 -10.03 -4.31
N GLY A 124 11.80 -10.18 -3.88
CA GLY A 124 12.90 -9.26 -4.19
C GLY A 124 13.64 -8.78 -2.94
N SER A 125 14.10 -7.53 -2.94
CA SER A 125 14.88 -6.97 -1.83
C SER A 125 13.98 -6.16 -0.90
N VAL A 126 13.96 -6.48 0.39
CA VAL A 126 13.23 -5.73 1.42
C VAL A 126 14.21 -5.26 2.49
N GLU A 127 14.34 -3.95 2.73
CA GLU A 127 15.25 -3.47 3.78
C GLU A 127 14.63 -3.61 5.17
N GLY A 128 13.34 -3.29 5.33
CA GLY A 128 12.67 -3.33 6.63
C GLY A 128 11.18 -3.66 6.59
N ILE A 129 10.76 -4.54 7.50
CA ILE A 129 9.35 -4.76 7.84
C ILE A 129 9.18 -4.50 9.33
N SER A 130 8.30 -3.57 9.68
CA SER A 130 7.92 -3.25 11.04
C SER A 130 6.41 -3.39 11.19
N CYS A 131 5.96 -4.23 12.11
CA CYS A 131 4.54 -4.42 12.38
C CYS A 131 4.25 -4.33 13.88
N CYS A 132 3.22 -3.59 14.25
CA CYS A 132 2.73 -3.45 15.61
C CYS A 132 1.28 -3.94 15.68
N GLY A 133 1.01 -5.00 16.43
CA GLY A 133 -0.33 -5.58 16.59
C GLY A 133 -0.38 -7.07 16.31
N SER A 134 -1.46 -7.54 15.69
CA SER A 134 -1.66 -8.95 15.34
C SER A 134 -1.24 -9.17 13.88
N VAL A 135 -0.25 -10.03 13.63
CA VAL A 135 0.26 -10.34 12.30
C VAL A 135 0.14 -11.83 12.03
N GLU A 136 -0.57 -12.18 10.96
CA GLU A 136 -0.70 -13.54 10.48
C GLU A 136 0.00 -13.68 9.13
N GLY A 137 1.15 -14.35 9.10
CA GLY A 137 1.89 -14.63 7.86
C GLY A 137 2.74 -13.48 7.33
N ILE A 138 4.05 -13.68 7.32
CA ILE A 138 5.02 -12.90 6.55
C ILE A 138 5.84 -13.89 5.74
N SER A 139 5.83 -13.74 4.42
CA SER A 139 6.59 -14.56 3.48
C SER A 139 7.42 -13.66 2.58
N CYS A 140 8.74 -13.85 2.59
CA CYS A 140 9.64 -13.07 1.76
C CYS A 140 10.52 -14.02 0.94
N CYS A 141 10.52 -13.83 -0.38
CA CYS A 141 11.37 -14.53 -1.33
C CYS A 141 12.41 -13.56 -1.88
N GLY A 142 13.59 -13.54 -1.25
CA GLY A 142 14.71 -12.68 -1.65
C GLY A 142 15.52 -12.23 -0.43
N SER A 143 16.21 -11.09 -0.54
CA SER A 143 17.00 -10.53 0.56
C SER A 143 16.12 -9.70 1.48
N VAL A 144 16.16 -9.97 2.79
CA VAL A 144 15.46 -9.20 3.82
C VAL A 144 16.45 -8.75 4.88
N GLU A 145 16.58 -7.45 5.12
CA GLU A 145 17.57 -6.89 6.08
C GLU A 145 17.00 -6.54 7.46
N GLY A 146 15.68 -6.67 7.68
CA GLY A 146 15.09 -6.50 9.00
C GLY A 146 13.60 -6.83 9.06
N VAL A 147 13.20 -7.61 10.06
CA VAL A 147 11.80 -7.84 10.40
C VAL A 147 11.59 -7.69 11.90
N ALA A 148 10.79 -6.70 12.27
CA ALA A 148 10.37 -6.44 13.65
C ALA A 148 8.86 -6.57 13.74
N VAL A 149 8.38 -7.48 14.59
CA VAL A 149 6.95 -7.61 14.89
C VAL A 149 6.76 -7.47 16.39
N VAL A 150 5.97 -6.48 16.80
CA VAL A 150 5.61 -6.21 18.20
C VAL A 150 4.14 -6.58 18.37
N GLY A 151 3.88 -7.68 19.08
CA GLY A 151 2.53 -8.19 19.33
C GLY A 151 2.39 -9.67 18.99
N GLN A 152 1.19 -10.11 18.62
CA GLN A 152 0.94 -11.51 18.29
C GLN A 152 1.42 -11.77 16.85
N CYS A 153 2.45 -12.60 16.64
CA CYS A 153 2.81 -13.10 15.32
C CYS A 153 2.54 -14.59 15.17
N CYS A 154 1.80 -14.97 14.12
CA CYS A 154 1.81 -16.31 13.56
C CYS A 154 2.64 -16.28 12.26
N CYS A 155 3.96 -16.20 12.42
CA CYS A 155 4.91 -16.08 11.32
C CYS A 155 5.19 -17.48 10.72
N CYS A 156 4.97 -17.69 9.41
CA CYS A 156 5.38 -18.88 8.66
C CYS A 156 6.11 -18.46 7.37
N GLY A 157 7.42 -18.72 7.28
CA GLY A 157 8.13 -18.68 5.99
C GLY A 157 9.24 -17.64 5.78
N LEU A 158 9.82 -17.06 6.83
CA LEU A 158 10.98 -16.15 6.68
C LEU A 158 12.30 -16.91 6.50
N VAL A 159 12.99 -16.64 5.39
CA VAL A 159 14.39 -17.06 5.14
C VAL A 159 15.32 -15.97 5.72
N GLY A 160 15.44 -15.93 7.05
CA GLY A 160 16.18 -14.90 7.77
C GLY A 160 15.46 -14.53 9.06
N GLY A 161 16.08 -14.83 10.21
CA GLY A 161 15.41 -14.99 11.50
C GLY A 161 14.46 -13.88 11.93
N CYS A 162 13.27 -14.28 12.39
CA CYS A 162 12.38 -13.40 13.15
C CYS A 162 12.89 -13.26 14.58
N CYS A 163 13.04 -12.03 15.07
CA CYS A 163 13.03 -11.75 16.49
C CYS A 163 11.59 -11.43 16.89
N CYS A 164 10.81 -12.44 17.30
CA CYS A 164 9.59 -12.20 18.05
C CYS A 164 9.99 -11.85 19.49
N GLY A 165 9.78 -10.59 19.89
CA GLY A 165 10.00 -10.09 21.25
C GLY A 165 8.68 -9.89 21.98
#